data_AF-A0A5K0XR79-F1
#
_entry.id   AF-A0A5K0XR79-F1
#
_cell.length_a   1.000
_cell.length_b   1.000
_cell.length_c   1.000
_cell.angle_alpha   90.00
_cell.angle_beta   90.00
_cell.angle_gamma   90.00
#
_symmetry.space_group_name_H-M   'P 1'
#
loop_
_entity.id
_entity.type
_entity.pdbx_description
1 polymer ?
#
loop_
_entity_poly.entity_id
_entity_poly.type
_entity_poly.pdbx_seq_one_letter_code
_entity_poly.pdbx_strand_id
1 'polypeptide(L)'
;MVSFDVPYNPDGWGPPEALESHHLRHAPYAPFSKADKLGRIADWTRNPFPSRPSGRGGADASVFDLAFGDDSLGAADDDSSFRLVDGRPAPRHPRFGPRWRFQQQRQLPQRKDEEVEARRREAEKERQRRDRLYNQNRAGAGQRREAAAFRSSVDIQPEWAMLDQIPFSTFSKLSYAVGEPEDIVACGAVEFYDRSYDRVNPKSDRKLERFKNRTFFKVTTTDDPVIRRLANEDKATVFATDTILAALMCSPRSVYSWDIVVQRVGNKLFFDKRDGSQLDLLSVNETSQ
;
A
#
# COMPACT_ATOMS: atom_id res chain seq x y z
N MET A 1 12.48 -13.75 34.84
CA MET A 1 11.55 -14.86 35.15
C MET A 1 10.21 -14.44 34.60
N VAL A 2 9.79 -14.99 33.45
CA VAL A 2 8.53 -14.62 32.80
C VAL A 2 7.42 -15.35 33.54
N SER A 3 6.51 -14.60 34.17
CA SER A 3 5.33 -15.18 34.84
C SER A 3 4.32 -15.55 33.76
N PHE A 4 3.99 -16.83 33.65
CA PHE A 4 2.87 -17.31 32.85
C PHE A 4 1.65 -17.35 33.75
N ASP A 5 0.72 -16.42 33.56
CA ASP A 5 -0.53 -16.38 34.32
C ASP A 5 -1.50 -17.38 33.70
N VAL A 6 -1.63 -18.56 34.31
CA VAL A 6 -2.52 -19.62 33.84
C VAL A 6 -3.83 -19.54 34.62
N PRO A 7 -4.97 -19.31 33.94
CA PRO A 7 -6.26 -19.18 34.60
C PRO A 7 -6.72 -20.50 35.22
N TYR A 8 -7.22 -20.44 36.46
CA TYR A 8 -7.68 -21.60 37.23
C TYR A 8 -9.21 -21.77 37.15
N ASN A 9 -9.68 -22.98 36.90
CA ASN A 9 -11.11 -23.33 36.88
C ASN A 9 -11.40 -24.44 37.91
N PRO A 10 -12.18 -24.16 38.98
CA PRO A 10 -12.46 -25.16 40.02
C PRO A 10 -13.52 -26.20 39.61
N ASP A 11 -14.43 -25.86 38.70
CA ASP A 11 -15.61 -26.68 38.38
C ASP A 11 -15.44 -27.51 37.10
N GLY A 12 -14.24 -27.48 36.48
CA GLY A 12 -13.94 -28.30 35.32
C GLY A 12 -12.60 -27.99 34.66
N TRP A 13 -12.30 -28.71 33.59
CA TRP A 13 -11.06 -28.57 32.80
C TRP A 13 -11.20 -27.58 31.63
N GLY A 14 -12.33 -26.87 31.52
CA GLY A 14 -12.61 -25.90 30.45
C GLY A 14 -12.16 -24.47 30.79
N PRO A 15 -12.25 -23.52 29.84
CA PRO A 15 -11.96 -22.11 30.12
C PRO A 15 -12.89 -21.58 31.23
N PRO A 16 -12.39 -20.82 32.21
CA PRO A 16 -13.26 -20.22 33.21
C PRO A 16 -14.18 -19.19 32.53
N GLU A 17 -15.39 -19.02 33.05
CA GLU A 17 -16.41 -18.10 32.50
C GLU A 17 -15.91 -16.64 32.42
N ALA A 18 -14.97 -16.28 33.31
CA ALA A 18 -14.29 -14.98 33.30
C ALA A 18 -13.21 -14.83 32.20
N LEU A 19 -12.93 -15.86 31.39
CA LEU A 19 -11.92 -15.82 30.33
C LEU A 19 -12.43 -15.30 28.99
N GLU A 20 -13.61 -14.66 28.95
CA GLU A 20 -13.92 -13.78 27.83
C GLU A 20 -12.80 -12.75 27.75
N SER A 21 -11.91 -12.95 26.77
CA SER A 21 -10.76 -12.11 26.49
C SER A 21 -11.18 -10.66 26.61
N HIS A 22 -10.57 -9.90 27.53
CA HIS A 22 -10.97 -8.54 27.90
C HIS A 22 -11.20 -7.62 26.68
N HIS A 23 -10.57 -7.93 25.54
CA HIS A 23 -10.71 -7.22 24.27
C HIS A 23 -12.02 -7.46 23.50
N LEU A 24 -12.74 -8.55 23.77
CA LEU A 24 -13.96 -8.94 23.03
C LEU A 24 -15.26 -8.71 23.82
N ARG A 25 -15.19 -8.39 25.11
CA ARG A 25 -16.38 -8.19 25.97
C ARG A 25 -17.27 -7.02 25.56
N HIS A 26 -16.72 -6.02 24.89
CA HIS A 26 -17.44 -4.79 24.50
C HIS A 26 -17.91 -4.79 23.04
N ALA A 27 -17.74 -5.90 22.31
CA ALA A 27 -18.13 -6.00 20.91
C ALA A 27 -19.03 -7.23 20.69
N PRO A 28 -20.12 -7.11 19.91
CA PRO A 28 -20.91 -8.27 19.55
C PRO A 28 -20.04 -9.24 18.72
N TYR A 29 -20.03 -10.51 19.12
CA TYR A 29 -19.29 -11.53 18.40
C TYR A 29 -20.01 -11.87 17.09
N ALA A 30 -19.29 -11.73 15.98
CA ALA A 30 -19.67 -12.27 14.68
C ALA A 30 -18.51 -13.15 14.16
N PRO A 31 -18.77 -14.40 13.75
CA PRO A 31 -17.75 -15.22 13.12
C PRO A 31 -17.33 -14.57 11.80
N PHE A 32 -16.09 -14.71 11.39
CA PHE A 32 -15.64 -14.29 10.05
C PHE A 32 -14.42 -15.10 9.63
N SER A 33 -14.17 -15.16 8.33
CA SER A 33 -12.97 -15.79 7.77
C SER A 33 -12.09 -14.74 7.10
N LYS A 34 -10.78 -14.73 7.43
CA LYS A 34 -9.80 -13.83 6.80
C LYS A 34 -9.54 -14.18 5.32
N ALA A 35 -9.96 -15.37 4.88
CA ALA A 35 -9.85 -15.80 3.49
C ALA A 35 -11.04 -15.34 2.63
N ASP A 36 -12.06 -14.74 3.24
CA ASP A 36 -13.25 -14.29 2.53
C ASP A 36 -12.90 -13.12 1.62
N LYS A 37 -13.51 -13.12 0.43
CA LYS A 37 -13.26 -12.09 -0.57
C LYS A 37 -13.85 -10.75 -0.08
N LEU A 38 -12.96 -9.80 0.19
CA LEU A 38 -13.34 -8.42 0.51
C LEU A 38 -13.62 -7.61 -0.77
N GLY A 39 -14.60 -6.71 -0.72
CA GLY A 39 -14.91 -5.77 -1.80
C GLY A 39 -16.28 -5.95 -2.43
N ARG A 40 -17.32 -5.48 -1.72
CA ARG A 40 -18.66 -5.26 -2.26
C ARG A 40 -18.91 -3.76 -2.37
N ILE A 41 -19.65 -3.35 -3.39
CA ILE A 41 -20.01 -1.95 -3.61
C ILE A 41 -21.42 -1.75 -3.05
N ALA A 42 -21.59 -0.80 -2.14
CA ALA A 42 -22.91 -0.29 -1.78
C ALA A 42 -23.31 0.78 -2.80
N ASP A 43 -24.39 0.56 -3.53
CA ASP A 43 -24.89 1.49 -4.54
C ASP A 43 -26.40 1.69 -4.34
N TRP A 44 -26.76 2.86 -3.81
CA TRP A 44 -28.15 3.27 -3.56
C TRP A 44 -28.84 3.79 -4.83
N THR A 45 -28.12 3.94 -5.95
CA THR A 45 -28.68 4.38 -7.24
C THR A 45 -29.02 3.21 -8.16
N ARG A 46 -28.63 1.99 -7.78
CA ARG A 46 -28.82 0.79 -8.60
C ARG A 46 -30.17 0.17 -8.31
N ASN A 47 -31.05 0.19 -9.32
CA ASN A 47 -32.33 -0.49 -9.27
C ASN A 47 -32.12 -1.99 -8.96
N PRO A 48 -32.79 -2.58 -7.95
CA PRO A 48 -32.60 -3.99 -7.61
C PRO A 48 -33.18 -4.84 -8.74
N PHE A 49 -32.32 -5.26 -9.66
CA PHE A 49 -32.70 -6.27 -10.63
C PHE A 49 -32.89 -7.58 -9.87
N PRO A 50 -33.98 -8.34 -10.13
CA PRO A 50 -34.20 -9.60 -9.45
C PRO A 50 -33.03 -10.52 -9.76
N SER A 51 -32.35 -10.96 -8.71
CA SER A 51 -31.26 -11.93 -8.77
C SER A 51 -31.69 -13.10 -9.66
N ARG A 52 -31.06 -13.23 -10.85
CA ARG A 52 -31.21 -14.43 -11.66
C ARG A 52 -30.74 -15.62 -10.80
N PRO A 53 -31.54 -16.68 -10.63
CA PRO A 53 -31.11 -17.87 -9.92
C PRO A 53 -30.16 -18.64 -10.85
N SER A 54 -28.92 -18.18 -10.95
CA SER A 54 -27.86 -18.97 -11.55
C SER A 54 -27.47 -20.02 -10.53
N GLY A 55 -28.13 -21.18 -10.61
CA GLY A 55 -27.77 -22.39 -9.90
C GLY A 55 -26.32 -22.76 -10.18
N ARG A 56 -25.44 -22.42 -9.25
CA ARG A 56 -24.16 -23.05 -8.93
C ARG A 56 -23.79 -22.53 -7.55
N GLY A 57 -23.94 -23.41 -6.58
CA GLY A 57 -23.95 -23.08 -5.16
C GLY A 57 -22.72 -22.32 -4.66
N GLY A 58 -22.98 -21.47 -3.67
CA GLY A 58 -22.13 -21.34 -2.49
C GLY A 58 -20.84 -20.54 -2.63
N ALA A 59 -20.86 -19.32 -3.19
CA ALA A 59 -19.67 -18.48 -3.20
C ALA A 59 -19.89 -16.98 -2.93
N ASP A 60 -21.14 -16.53 -2.70
CA ASP A 60 -21.42 -15.10 -2.49
C ASP A 60 -22.39 -14.82 -1.33
N ALA A 61 -22.48 -15.73 -0.37
CA ALA A 61 -23.03 -15.44 0.96
C ALA A 61 -21.86 -15.28 1.93
N SER A 62 -21.25 -14.10 1.94
CA SER A 62 -20.22 -13.75 2.94
C SER A 62 -20.89 -13.45 4.28
N VAL A 63 -20.25 -13.92 5.34
CA VAL A 63 -20.66 -13.98 6.76
C VAL A 63 -21.01 -12.61 7.41
N PHE A 64 -20.88 -11.49 6.68
CA PHE A 64 -21.43 -10.20 7.11
C PHE A 64 -22.92 -10.03 6.80
N ASP A 65 -23.58 -11.07 6.28
CA ASP A 65 -25.03 -11.21 6.45
C ASP A 65 -25.26 -11.55 7.93
N LEU A 66 -25.23 -10.50 8.74
CA LEU A 66 -25.33 -10.60 10.18
C LEU A 66 -26.56 -11.44 10.51
N ALA A 67 -26.36 -12.49 11.32
CA ALA A 67 -27.43 -13.28 11.90
C ALA A 67 -28.27 -12.49 12.93
N PHE A 68 -28.42 -11.17 12.74
CA PHE A 68 -29.52 -10.41 13.30
C PHE A 68 -30.71 -10.68 12.40
N GLY A 69 -31.53 -11.67 12.77
CA GLY A 69 -32.72 -12.01 12.01
C GLY A 69 -33.53 -10.75 11.69
N ASP A 70 -33.80 -10.55 10.40
CA ASP A 70 -34.86 -9.74 9.77
C ASP A 70 -35.08 -8.27 10.21
N ASP A 71 -34.42 -7.77 11.26
CA ASP A 71 -34.86 -6.56 11.96
C ASP A 71 -33.75 -5.50 12.16
N SER A 72 -32.50 -5.77 11.79
CA SER A 72 -31.42 -4.84 12.16
C SER A 72 -31.19 -3.67 11.21
N LEU A 73 -31.67 -3.69 9.96
CA LEU A 73 -31.64 -2.56 9.03
C LEU A 73 -32.76 -2.67 7.99
N GLY A 74 -33.99 -3.00 8.43
CA GLY A 74 -35.16 -2.81 7.59
C GLY A 74 -35.24 -1.34 7.22
N ALA A 75 -34.85 -1.00 5.98
CA ALA A 75 -35.19 0.28 5.39
C ALA A 75 -36.72 0.33 5.38
N ALA A 76 -37.28 1.00 6.39
CA ALA A 76 -38.70 1.20 6.56
C ALA A 76 -39.20 2.01 5.37
N ASP A 77 -39.65 1.31 4.32
CA ASP A 77 -40.07 1.81 3.01
C ASP A 77 -39.06 2.78 2.36
N ASP A 78 -38.58 2.45 1.16
CA ASP A 78 -37.71 3.33 0.37
C ASP A 78 -38.56 4.50 -0.18
N ASP A 79 -38.98 5.37 0.72
CA ASP A 79 -40.04 6.33 0.52
C ASP A 79 -39.45 7.56 -0.16
N SER A 80 -39.37 7.49 -1.49
CA SER A 80 -39.06 8.60 -2.40
C SER A 80 -40.14 9.73 -2.39
N SER A 81 -40.96 9.77 -1.34
CA SER A 81 -42.09 10.65 -1.11
C SER A 81 -41.65 12.09 -0.77
N PHE A 82 -40.42 12.30 -0.29
CA PHE A 82 -39.90 13.63 0.01
C PHE A 82 -39.29 14.31 -1.23
N ARG A 83 -39.78 15.51 -1.54
CA ARG A 83 -39.21 16.39 -2.57
C ARG A 83 -38.50 17.57 -1.89
N LEU A 84 -37.29 17.88 -2.33
CA LEU A 84 -36.56 19.06 -1.87
C LEU A 84 -37.20 20.32 -2.45
N VAL A 85 -37.73 21.20 -1.60
CA VAL A 85 -38.27 22.51 -2.01
C VAL A 85 -37.12 23.51 -2.12
N ASP A 86 -36.76 23.90 -3.34
CA ASP A 86 -35.75 24.95 -3.57
C ASP A 86 -36.40 26.34 -3.47
N GLY A 87 -35.91 27.17 -2.55
CA GLY A 87 -36.38 28.55 -2.33
C GLY A 87 -35.75 29.57 -3.28
N ARG A 88 -34.96 29.15 -4.27
CA ARG A 88 -34.30 30.04 -5.23
C ARG A 88 -35.12 30.11 -6.54
N PRO A 89 -35.28 31.31 -7.13
CA PRO A 89 -35.97 31.43 -8.41
C PRO A 89 -35.23 30.66 -9.51
N ALA A 90 -35.95 29.81 -10.25
CA ALA A 90 -35.38 28.90 -11.23
C ALA A 90 -34.47 29.63 -12.25
N PRO A 91 -33.26 29.13 -12.52
CA PRO A 91 -32.35 29.73 -13.48
C PRO A 91 -32.94 29.64 -14.89
N ARG A 92 -33.15 30.80 -15.52
CA ARG A 92 -33.64 30.89 -16.91
C ARG A 92 -32.58 30.35 -17.87
N HIS A 93 -32.87 29.22 -18.50
CA HIS A 93 -32.01 28.62 -19.51
C HIS A 93 -31.76 29.61 -20.68
N PRO A 94 -30.50 29.81 -21.14
CA PRO A 94 -30.21 30.66 -22.28
C PRO A 94 -30.83 30.09 -23.56
N ARG A 95 -31.70 30.88 -24.22
CA ARG A 95 -32.30 30.55 -25.52
C ARG A 95 -31.25 30.66 -26.63
N PHE A 96 -30.41 29.66 -26.77
CA PHE A 96 -29.71 29.42 -28.04
C PHE A 96 -30.68 28.73 -28.99
N GLY A 97 -31.12 29.47 -30.02
CA GLY A 97 -32.15 29.08 -30.95
C GLY A 97 -31.75 27.92 -31.89
N PRO A 98 -32.75 27.20 -32.45
CA PRO A 98 -32.55 26.06 -33.32
C PRO A 98 -32.18 26.51 -34.74
N ARG A 99 -30.93 26.27 -35.14
CA ARG A 99 -30.49 26.40 -36.54
C ARG A 99 -29.93 25.09 -37.07
N TRP A 100 -30.78 24.07 -37.16
CA TRP A 100 -30.65 23.01 -38.16
C TRP A 100 -32.05 22.60 -38.60
N ARG A 101 -32.50 23.22 -39.69
CA ARG A 101 -33.68 22.79 -40.42
C ARG A 101 -33.35 21.46 -41.09
N PHE A 102 -33.84 20.35 -40.54
CA PHE A 102 -34.01 19.13 -41.31
C PHE A 102 -35.16 19.37 -42.28
N GLN A 103 -34.82 19.64 -43.54
CA GLN A 103 -35.79 19.60 -44.63
C GLN A 103 -36.20 18.15 -44.84
N GLN A 104 -37.51 17.92 -44.80
CA GLN A 104 -38.15 16.69 -45.23
C GLN A 104 -37.67 16.31 -46.63
N GLN A 105 -37.18 15.09 -46.79
CA GLN A 105 -37.22 14.43 -48.09
C GLN A 105 -37.87 13.05 -47.95
N ARG A 106 -38.89 12.88 -48.78
CA ARG A 106 -39.79 11.74 -48.88
C ARG A 106 -39.04 10.44 -49.18
N GLN A 107 -39.64 9.39 -48.64
CA GLN A 107 -39.46 7.96 -48.89
C GLN A 107 -39.05 7.59 -50.33
N LEU A 108 -38.05 6.72 -50.45
CA LEU A 108 -37.80 5.79 -51.56
C LEU A 108 -37.18 4.50 -50.97
N PRO A 109 -37.40 3.32 -51.59
CA PRO A 109 -37.46 2.04 -50.88
C PRO A 109 -36.10 1.39 -50.60
N GLN A 110 -36.08 0.64 -49.50
CA GLN A 110 -35.06 -0.32 -49.05
C GLN A 110 -34.17 -0.87 -50.17
N ARG A 111 -32.89 -0.51 -50.13
CA ARG A 111 -31.82 -1.33 -50.68
C ARG A 111 -31.00 -1.89 -49.53
N LYS A 112 -30.77 -3.20 -49.59
CA LYS A 112 -30.08 -4.07 -48.62
C LYS A 112 -28.63 -3.67 -48.26
N ASP A 113 -28.19 -2.48 -48.66
CA ASP A 113 -26.83 -1.98 -48.44
C ASP A 113 -26.73 -1.16 -47.14
N GLU A 114 -27.84 -0.58 -46.67
CA GLU A 114 -27.89 0.23 -45.44
C GLU A 114 -27.78 -0.62 -44.16
N GLU A 115 -28.26 -1.87 -44.20
CA GLU A 115 -28.17 -2.83 -43.10
C GLU A 115 -26.74 -3.35 -42.91
N VAL A 116 -26.00 -3.55 -44.01
CA VAL A 116 -24.59 -3.95 -43.98
C VAL A 116 -23.71 -2.81 -43.47
N GLU A 117 -24.02 -1.57 -43.85
CA GLU A 117 -23.29 -0.39 -43.39
C GLU A 117 -23.61 -0.04 -41.94
N ALA A 118 -24.86 -0.19 -41.49
CA ALA A 118 -25.27 -0.06 -40.09
C ALA A 118 -24.60 -1.11 -39.20
N ARG A 119 -24.54 -2.37 -39.64
CA ARG A 119 -23.88 -3.48 -38.92
C ARG A 119 -22.36 -3.30 -38.86
N ARG A 120 -21.75 -2.72 -39.90
CA ARG A 120 -20.33 -2.34 -39.91
C ARG A 120 -20.03 -1.20 -38.93
N ARG A 121 -20.91 -0.21 -38.84
CA ARG A 121 -20.80 0.93 -37.90
C ARG A 121 -21.01 0.51 -36.44
N GLU A 122 -21.87 -0.49 -36.22
CA GLU A 122 -22.12 -1.07 -34.89
C GLU A 122 -20.95 -1.95 -34.43
N ALA A 123 -20.39 -2.78 -35.33
CA ALA A 123 -19.18 -3.55 -35.07
C ALA A 123 -17.95 -2.65 -34.81
N GLU A 124 -17.85 -1.50 -35.47
CA GLU A 124 -16.79 -0.52 -35.23
C GLU A 124 -16.95 0.20 -33.88
N LYS A 125 -18.18 0.51 -33.46
CA LYS A 125 -18.48 1.03 -32.11
C LYS A 125 -18.21 0.00 -31.02
N GLU A 126 -18.51 -1.28 -31.26
CA GLU A 126 -18.21 -2.38 -30.34
C GLU A 126 -16.70 -2.59 -30.21
N ARG A 127 -15.94 -2.50 -31.33
CA ARG A 127 -14.48 -2.53 -31.32
C ARG A 127 -13.89 -1.34 -30.55
N GLN A 128 -14.43 -0.13 -30.71
CA GLN A 128 -14.01 1.04 -29.92
C GLN A 128 -14.36 0.91 -28.43
N ARG A 129 -15.50 0.30 -28.06
CA ARG A 129 -15.83 0.01 -26.66
C ARG A 129 -14.88 -1.01 -26.06
N ARG A 130 -14.54 -2.07 -26.81
CA ARG A 130 -13.58 -3.09 -26.40
C ARG A 130 -12.17 -2.50 -26.24
N ASP A 131 -11.73 -1.67 -27.17
CA ASP A 131 -10.42 -0.99 -27.10
C ASP A 131 -10.39 0.04 -25.96
N ARG A 132 -11.49 0.73 -25.65
CA ARG A 132 -11.61 1.57 -24.43
C ARG A 132 -11.53 0.76 -23.15
N LEU A 133 -12.22 -0.37 -23.05
CA LEU A 133 -12.13 -1.26 -21.87
C LEU A 133 -10.71 -1.82 -21.71
N TYR A 134 -10.06 -2.19 -22.82
CA TYR A 134 -8.69 -2.72 -22.81
C TYR A 134 -7.67 -1.64 -22.40
N ASN A 135 -7.82 -0.40 -22.88
CA ASN A 135 -7.00 0.72 -22.45
C ASN A 135 -7.29 1.15 -21.01
N GLN A 136 -8.53 1.09 -20.54
CA GLN A 136 -8.90 1.43 -19.15
C GLN A 136 -8.32 0.41 -18.15
N ASN A 137 -8.31 -0.88 -18.50
CA ASN A 137 -7.64 -1.92 -17.71
C ASN A 137 -6.11 -1.81 -17.74
N ARG A 138 -5.52 -1.26 -18.81
CA ARG A 138 -4.08 -1.03 -18.91
C ARG A 138 -3.62 0.23 -18.17
N ALA A 139 -4.44 1.29 -18.15
CA ALA A 139 -4.16 2.53 -17.41
C ALA A 139 -4.18 2.34 -15.88
N GLY A 140 -5.00 1.42 -15.37
CA GLY A 140 -5.06 1.11 -13.93
C GLY A 140 -3.89 0.26 -13.40
N ALA A 141 -3.17 -0.46 -14.28
CA ALA A 141 -2.06 -1.32 -13.88
C ALA A 141 -0.76 -0.54 -13.60
N GLY A 142 -0.56 0.60 -14.26
CA GLY A 142 0.57 1.51 -14.01
C GLY A 142 0.39 2.35 -12.75
N GLN A 143 -0.79 2.95 -12.58
CA GLN A 143 -1.10 3.78 -11.40
C GLN A 143 -1.08 3.00 -10.08
N ARG A 144 -1.36 1.70 -10.10
CA ARG A 144 -1.26 0.84 -8.90
C ARG A 144 0.18 0.67 -8.39
N ARG A 145 1.19 0.78 -9.26
CA ARG A 145 2.60 0.69 -8.86
C ARG A 145 3.10 2.01 -8.28
N GLU A 146 2.72 3.13 -8.89
CA GLU A 146 3.07 4.47 -8.38
C GLU A 146 2.44 4.73 -7.01
N ALA A 147 1.19 4.32 -6.78
CA ALA A 147 0.54 4.49 -5.48
C ALA A 147 1.18 3.70 -4.33
N ALA A 148 1.97 2.67 -4.62
CA ALA A 148 2.76 1.95 -3.61
C ALA A 148 4.06 2.68 -3.25
N ALA A 149 4.65 3.42 -4.20
CA ALA A 149 5.89 4.17 -4.03
C ALA A 149 5.77 5.36 -3.04
N PHE A 150 4.56 5.88 -2.86
CA PHE A 150 4.30 7.04 -1.99
C PHE A 150 3.72 6.69 -0.61
N ARG A 151 3.63 5.40 -0.26
CA ARG A 151 3.23 5.03 1.10
C ARG A 151 4.35 5.36 2.07
N SER A 152 4.02 5.90 3.23
CA SER A 152 5.00 6.12 4.29
C SER A 152 5.59 4.78 4.74
N SER A 153 6.88 4.76 5.09
CA SER A 153 7.55 3.55 5.57
C SER A 153 6.99 3.11 6.92
N VAL A 154 6.38 4.05 7.65
CA VAL A 154 5.75 3.85 8.96
C VAL A 154 4.35 4.47 8.97
N ASP A 155 3.46 3.88 9.76
CA ASP A 155 2.17 4.46 10.10
C ASP A 155 2.35 5.68 11.01
N ILE A 156 2.14 6.86 10.44
CA ILE A 156 2.26 8.14 11.14
C ILE A 156 1.14 8.24 12.17
N GLN A 157 1.51 8.33 13.44
CA GLN A 157 0.53 8.42 14.53
C GLN A 157 0.16 9.88 14.84
N PRO A 158 -1.09 10.18 15.23
CA PRO A 158 -1.54 11.54 15.56
C PRO A 158 -0.77 12.22 16.70
N GLU A 159 -0.20 11.44 17.62
CA GLU A 159 0.57 11.93 18.76
C GLU A 159 2.00 12.38 18.41
N TRP A 160 2.45 12.16 17.18
CA TRP A 160 3.80 12.55 16.76
C TRP A 160 3.86 14.05 16.51
N ALA A 161 4.69 14.73 17.28
CA ALA A 161 4.98 16.15 17.08
C ALA A 161 5.97 16.34 15.93
N MET A 162 5.57 17.09 14.91
CA MET A 162 6.47 17.52 13.83
C MET A 162 7.45 18.58 14.37
N LEU A 163 8.74 18.27 14.34
CA LEU A 163 9.78 19.19 14.82
C LEU A 163 10.30 20.09 13.71
N ASP A 164 10.66 19.51 12.56
CA ASP A 164 11.23 20.24 11.44
C ASP A 164 10.86 19.57 10.12
N GLN A 165 10.81 20.35 9.04
CA GLN A 165 10.54 19.90 7.68
C GLN A 165 11.56 20.50 6.73
N ILE A 166 12.47 19.65 6.24
CA ILE A 166 13.59 20.07 5.41
C ILE A 166 13.31 19.67 3.94
N PRO A 167 13.09 20.63 3.03
CA PRO A 167 12.91 20.31 1.61
C PRO A 167 14.25 19.91 0.98
N PHE A 168 14.20 19.02 -0.03
CA PHE A 168 15.42 18.50 -0.65
C PHE A 168 16.29 19.56 -1.34
N SER A 169 15.71 20.67 -1.76
CA SER A 169 16.45 21.82 -2.32
C SER A 169 17.47 22.43 -1.35
N THR A 170 17.28 22.25 -0.05
CA THR A 170 18.22 22.72 0.98
C THR A 170 19.53 21.94 0.95
N PHE A 171 19.47 20.62 0.72
CA PHE A 171 20.68 19.77 0.73
C PHE A 171 21.65 20.10 -0.40
N SER A 172 21.16 20.56 -1.56
CA SER A 172 22.02 20.90 -2.71
C SER A 172 23.02 22.02 -2.45
N LYS A 173 22.80 22.85 -1.42
CA LYS A 173 23.68 23.97 -1.06
C LYS A 173 24.60 23.64 0.13
N LEU A 174 24.36 22.55 0.83
CA LEU A 174 25.15 22.15 1.98
C LEU A 174 26.46 21.53 1.50
N SER A 175 27.56 21.94 2.11
CA SER A 175 28.88 21.36 1.87
C SER A 175 29.64 21.38 3.18
N TYR A 176 30.33 20.28 3.47
CA TYR A 176 31.12 20.12 4.68
C TYR A 176 32.37 19.31 4.33
N ALA A 177 33.55 19.85 4.68
CA ALA A 177 34.82 19.15 4.51
C ALA A 177 35.09 18.28 5.73
N VAL A 178 35.39 17.00 5.51
CA VAL A 178 35.68 16.02 6.55
C VAL A 178 37.18 15.72 6.54
N GLY A 179 37.76 15.46 7.72
CA GLY A 179 39.16 15.02 7.86
C GLY A 179 39.35 13.52 7.58
N GLU A 180 40.58 13.04 7.71
CA GLU A 180 40.90 11.62 7.58
C GLU A 180 40.28 10.82 8.74
N PRO A 181 39.64 9.67 8.48
CA PRO A 181 39.09 8.82 9.52
C PRO A 181 40.19 8.12 10.32
N GLU A 182 39.91 7.80 11.58
CA GLU A 182 40.78 7.01 12.45
C GLU A 182 40.14 5.65 12.74
N ASP A 183 40.89 4.58 12.47
CA ASP A 183 40.44 3.21 12.73
C ASP A 183 40.62 2.86 14.22
N ILE A 184 39.51 2.75 14.95
CA ILE A 184 39.52 2.42 16.39
C ILE A 184 39.57 0.91 16.61
N VAL A 185 38.75 0.15 15.87
CA VAL A 185 38.63 -1.31 16.01
C VAL A 185 38.37 -1.95 14.66
N ALA A 186 39.14 -2.98 14.33
CA ALA A 186 38.87 -3.88 13.20
C ALA A 186 38.35 -5.23 13.72
N CYS A 187 37.20 -5.68 13.21
CA CYS A 187 36.55 -6.92 13.61
C CYS A 187 36.22 -7.81 12.40
N GLY A 188 36.16 -9.12 12.63
CA GLY A 188 35.72 -10.10 11.63
C GLY A 188 36.86 -10.68 10.78
N ALA A 189 36.47 -11.42 9.73
CA ALA A 189 37.37 -12.03 8.76
C ALA A 189 36.76 -11.89 7.37
N VAL A 190 37.62 -11.69 6.36
CA VAL A 190 37.23 -11.56 4.96
C VAL A 190 37.88 -12.67 4.14
N GLU A 191 37.13 -13.24 3.20
CA GLU A 191 37.64 -14.24 2.26
C GLU A 191 38.36 -13.57 1.09
N PHE A 192 39.28 -14.29 0.45
CA PHE A 192 39.93 -13.81 -0.77
C PHE A 192 38.97 -13.81 -1.96
N TYR A 193 39.03 -12.74 -2.75
CA TYR A 193 38.28 -12.64 -4.00
C TYR A 193 38.88 -13.57 -5.08
N ASP A 194 38.02 -14.38 -5.70
CA ASP A 194 38.39 -15.21 -6.84
C ASP A 194 38.41 -14.38 -8.13
N ARG A 195 39.62 -14.09 -8.64
CA ARG A 195 39.83 -13.31 -9.88
C ARG A 195 39.31 -14.02 -11.14
N SER A 196 38.93 -15.30 -11.07
CA SER A 196 38.29 -15.96 -12.21
C SER A 196 36.98 -15.28 -12.64
N TYR A 197 36.29 -14.62 -11.70
CA TYR A 197 35.05 -13.90 -11.96
C TYR A 197 35.23 -12.67 -12.87
N ASP A 198 36.45 -12.10 -12.94
CA ASP A 198 36.74 -10.95 -13.80
C ASP A 198 36.66 -11.28 -15.30
N ARG A 199 36.70 -12.57 -15.66
CA ARG A 199 36.65 -13.04 -17.05
C ARG A 199 35.25 -13.44 -17.53
N VAL A 200 34.27 -13.45 -16.63
CA VAL A 200 32.87 -13.83 -16.95
C VAL A 200 32.28 -12.78 -17.89
N ASN A 201 31.63 -13.23 -18.96
CA ASN A 201 31.01 -12.36 -19.96
C ASN A 201 29.70 -12.99 -20.48
N PRO A 202 28.85 -12.27 -21.23
CA PRO A 202 27.57 -12.79 -21.69
C PRO A 202 27.64 -14.04 -22.60
N LYS A 203 28.81 -14.38 -23.15
CA LYS A 203 29.03 -15.59 -23.95
C LYS A 203 29.55 -16.77 -23.12
N SER A 204 30.10 -16.49 -21.94
CA SER A 204 30.63 -17.46 -20.98
C SER A 204 30.09 -17.09 -19.61
N ASP A 205 28.79 -17.29 -19.46
CA ASP A 205 28.08 -17.01 -18.23
C ASP A 205 28.38 -18.11 -17.18
N ARG A 206 28.27 -17.72 -15.92
CA ARG A 206 28.39 -18.63 -14.79
C ARG A 206 27.10 -18.58 -13.99
N LYS A 207 26.52 -19.74 -13.73
CA LYS A 207 25.24 -19.85 -13.02
C LYS A 207 25.40 -19.43 -11.56
N LEU A 208 24.51 -18.57 -11.07
CA LEU A 208 24.53 -18.12 -9.68
C LEU A 208 24.14 -19.27 -8.74
N GLU A 209 25.01 -19.56 -7.77
CA GLU A 209 24.79 -20.58 -6.76
C GLU A 209 24.12 -20.00 -5.52
N ARG A 210 23.22 -20.79 -4.91
CA ARG A 210 22.61 -20.42 -3.63
C ARG A 210 23.45 -20.97 -2.49
N PHE A 211 24.09 -20.07 -1.75
CA PHE A 211 24.79 -20.43 -0.52
C PHE A 211 23.80 -20.61 0.63
N LYS A 212 23.79 -21.81 1.25
CA LYS A 212 22.97 -22.09 2.45
C LYS A 212 23.71 -21.83 3.76
N ASN A 213 25.03 -21.82 3.72
CA ASN A 213 25.89 -21.81 4.92
C ASN A 213 26.44 -20.41 5.24
N ARG A 214 25.86 -19.35 4.66
CA ARG A 214 26.26 -17.96 4.97
C ARG A 214 25.14 -17.28 5.72
N THR A 215 25.45 -16.78 6.91
CA THR A 215 24.56 -15.97 7.73
C THR A 215 24.89 -14.50 7.54
N PHE A 216 23.92 -13.70 7.11
CA PHE A 216 24.06 -12.26 7.01
C PHE A 216 23.47 -11.62 8.26
N PHE A 217 24.27 -10.84 8.97
CA PHE A 217 23.87 -10.15 10.18
C PHE A 217 23.39 -8.74 9.83
N LYS A 218 22.16 -8.41 10.20
CA LYS A 218 21.56 -7.09 10.00
C LYS A 218 21.43 -6.36 11.34
N VAL A 219 22.53 -6.29 12.07
CA VAL A 219 22.56 -5.72 13.43
C VAL A 219 22.35 -4.20 13.36
N THR A 220 21.56 -3.69 14.31
CA THR A 220 21.26 -2.27 14.54
C THR A 220 22.40 -1.60 15.30
N THR A 221 22.46 -0.27 15.27
CA THR A 221 23.53 0.48 15.98
C THR A 221 23.47 0.21 17.47
N THR A 222 22.24 0.10 18.02
CA THR A 222 22.06 -0.13 19.45
C THR A 222 22.28 -1.57 19.84
N ASP A 223 22.13 -2.58 18.96
CA ASP A 223 22.39 -3.99 19.29
C ASP A 223 23.84 -4.44 19.06
N ASP A 224 24.67 -3.59 18.46
CA ASP A 224 26.09 -3.88 18.28
C ASP A 224 26.85 -3.81 19.63
N PRO A 225 27.48 -4.91 20.09
CA PRO A 225 28.19 -4.95 21.36
C PRO A 225 29.48 -4.11 21.36
N VAL A 226 30.13 -3.94 20.21
CA VAL A 226 31.33 -3.11 20.06
C VAL A 226 30.94 -1.64 20.19
N ILE A 227 29.88 -1.21 19.52
CA ILE A 227 29.35 0.16 19.64
C ILE A 227 28.91 0.43 21.08
N ARG A 228 28.19 -0.49 21.73
CA ARG A 228 27.82 -0.37 23.16
C ARG A 228 29.04 -0.16 24.05
N ARG A 229 30.12 -0.91 23.82
CA ARG A 229 31.36 -0.77 24.58
C ARG A 229 32.02 0.60 24.33
N LEU A 230 32.14 1.03 23.08
CA LEU A 230 32.71 2.34 22.71
C LEU A 230 31.89 3.50 23.28
N ALA A 231 30.56 3.34 23.32
CA ALA A 231 29.68 4.29 23.97
C ALA A 231 29.92 4.34 25.48
N ASN A 232 30.07 3.20 26.16
CA ASN A 232 30.36 3.18 27.61
C ASN A 232 31.73 3.76 27.96
N GLU A 233 32.71 3.65 27.07
CA GLU A 233 34.05 4.23 27.21
C GLU A 233 34.11 5.73 26.85
N ASP A 234 32.96 6.37 26.54
CA ASP A 234 32.84 7.79 26.19
C ASP A 234 33.76 8.25 25.04
N LYS A 235 34.06 7.34 24.10
CA LYS A 235 34.97 7.62 22.96
C LYS A 235 34.37 8.50 21.87
N ALA A 236 33.04 8.53 21.77
CA ALA A 236 32.32 9.31 20.77
C ALA A 236 30.95 9.77 21.28
N THR A 237 30.38 10.74 20.58
CA THR A 237 29.06 11.31 20.89
C THR A 237 27.97 10.86 19.91
N VAL A 238 28.34 10.48 18.68
CA VAL A 238 27.41 10.07 17.64
C VAL A 238 27.77 8.69 17.15
N PHE A 239 26.79 7.79 17.13
CA PHE A 239 26.94 6.41 16.72
C PHE A 239 25.94 6.08 15.61
N ALA A 240 26.41 5.43 14.55
CA ALA A 240 25.59 5.00 13.42
C ALA A 240 26.27 3.84 12.68
N THR A 241 25.50 3.12 11.86
CA THR A 241 26.02 2.15 10.89
C THR A 241 26.18 2.79 9.51
N ASP A 242 26.97 2.15 8.65
CA ASP A 242 27.20 2.54 7.26
C ASP A 242 25.91 2.68 6.44
N THR A 243 24.97 1.74 6.61
CA THR A 243 23.70 1.70 5.88
C THR A 243 22.86 2.95 6.20
N ILE A 244 22.81 3.32 7.47
CA ILE A 244 22.06 4.49 7.97
C ILE A 244 22.73 5.78 7.49
N LEU A 245 24.06 5.87 7.57
CA LEU A 245 24.80 7.04 7.09
C LEU A 245 24.70 7.21 5.58
N ALA A 246 24.78 6.12 4.81
CA ALA A 246 24.61 6.15 3.37
C ALA A 246 23.21 6.66 2.97
N ALA A 247 22.16 6.22 3.68
CA ALA A 247 20.80 6.71 3.48
C ALA A 247 20.68 8.22 3.76
N LEU A 248 21.29 8.71 4.85
CA LEU A 248 21.29 10.14 5.19
C LEU A 248 22.04 10.98 4.14
N MET A 249 23.24 10.56 3.74
CA MET A 249 24.08 11.27 2.77
C MET A 249 23.45 11.29 1.37
N CYS A 250 22.77 10.21 0.99
CA CYS A 250 22.12 10.08 -0.33
C CYS A 250 20.61 10.42 -0.30
N SER A 251 20.10 11.00 0.78
CA SER A 251 18.69 11.35 0.94
C SER A 251 18.07 12.17 -0.21
N PRO A 252 18.78 13.10 -0.89
CA PRO A 252 18.15 13.87 -1.98
C PRO A 252 17.84 13.04 -3.23
N ARG A 253 18.33 11.80 -3.32
CA ARG A 253 18.09 10.88 -4.45
C ARG A 253 16.98 9.87 -4.20
N SER A 254 16.52 9.72 -2.96
CA SER A 254 15.49 8.74 -2.63
C SER A 254 14.11 9.20 -3.10
N VAL A 255 13.38 8.28 -3.70
CA VAL A 255 11.97 8.43 -4.09
C VAL A 255 11.08 7.62 -3.16
N TYR A 256 11.50 6.40 -2.81
CA TYR A 256 10.78 5.58 -1.85
C TYR A 256 10.98 6.09 -0.42
N SER A 257 9.94 5.91 0.39
CA SER A 257 9.98 6.32 1.78
C SER A 257 10.86 5.38 2.60
N TRP A 258 11.62 5.97 3.52
CA TRP A 258 12.42 5.26 4.51
C TRP A 258 12.47 6.11 5.79
N ASP A 259 12.75 5.46 6.91
CA ASP A 259 12.84 6.09 8.22
C ASP A 259 14.05 5.61 9.01
N ILE A 260 14.53 6.49 9.88
CA ILE A 260 15.62 6.25 10.83
C ILE A 260 15.11 6.67 12.20
N VAL A 261 15.38 5.86 13.21
CA VAL A 261 15.08 6.14 14.62
C VAL A 261 16.30 6.80 15.23
N VAL A 262 16.14 8.00 15.81
CA VAL A 262 17.23 8.67 16.52
C VAL A 262 16.94 8.62 18.01
N GLN A 263 17.83 7.99 18.77
CA GLN A 263 17.75 7.93 20.23
C GLN A 263 18.80 8.84 20.85
N ARG A 264 18.35 9.79 21.66
CA ARG A 264 19.24 10.66 22.44
C ARG A 264 19.28 10.19 23.89
N VAL A 265 20.47 9.80 24.35
CA VAL A 265 20.71 9.39 25.74
C VAL A 265 21.80 10.30 26.32
N GLY A 266 21.41 11.26 27.15
CA GLY A 266 22.31 12.29 27.65
C GLY A 266 22.91 13.13 26.51
N ASN A 267 24.24 13.12 26.39
CA ASN A 267 24.99 13.80 25.32
C ASN A 267 25.34 12.89 24.14
N LYS A 268 24.77 11.68 24.08
CA LYS A 268 25.03 10.71 23.00
C LYS A 268 23.81 10.59 22.09
N LEU A 269 24.07 10.49 20.80
CA LEU A 269 23.09 10.27 19.74
C LEU A 269 23.36 8.91 19.10
N PHE A 270 22.34 8.07 19.06
CA PHE A 270 22.35 6.79 18.38
C PHE A 270 21.37 6.87 17.21
N PHE A 271 21.89 6.75 16.00
CA PHE A 271 21.07 6.61 14.81
C PHE A 271 20.83 5.12 14.57
N ASP A 272 19.57 4.73 14.53
CA ASP A 272 19.18 3.34 14.42
C ASP A 272 18.12 3.10 13.35
N LYS A 273 17.98 1.85 12.91
CA LYS A 273 16.93 1.43 11.99
C LYS A 273 15.93 0.53 12.72
N ARG A 274 14.70 0.50 12.24
CA ARG A 274 13.69 -0.45 12.75
C ARG A 274 13.99 -1.88 12.27
N ASP A 275 13.57 -2.85 13.07
CA ASP A 275 13.57 -4.24 12.65
C ASP A 275 12.67 -4.44 11.43
N GLY A 276 13.23 -5.03 10.37
CA GLY A 276 12.52 -5.22 9.11
C GLY A 276 12.30 -3.92 8.30
N SER A 277 13.09 -2.86 8.59
CA SER A 277 13.06 -1.62 7.80
C SER A 277 13.34 -1.89 6.31
N GLN A 278 12.75 -1.06 5.45
CA GLN A 278 13.02 -1.10 4.00
C GLN A 278 14.48 -0.79 3.67
N LEU A 279 15.23 -0.13 4.58
CA LEU A 279 16.66 0.13 4.43
C LEU A 279 17.50 -1.16 4.28
N ASP A 280 16.98 -2.30 4.74
CA ASP A 280 17.64 -3.60 4.61
C ASP A 280 17.43 -4.28 3.26
N LEU A 281 16.62 -3.66 2.40
CA LEU A 281 16.26 -4.14 1.07
C LEU A 281 16.80 -3.17 0.02
N LEU A 282 17.25 -3.71 -1.10
CA LEU A 282 17.68 -2.89 -2.23
C LEU A 282 16.46 -2.53 -3.08
N SER A 283 16.34 -1.24 -3.43
CA SER A 283 15.37 -0.79 -4.41
C SER A 283 15.83 -1.15 -5.83
N VAL A 284 14.88 -1.40 -6.72
CA VAL A 284 15.13 -1.72 -8.13
C VAL A 284 14.29 -0.79 -8.98
N ASN A 285 14.91 -0.13 -9.96
CA ASN A 285 14.26 0.82 -10.86
C ASN A 285 13.60 2.02 -10.15
N GLU A 286 14.05 2.40 -8.95
CA GLU A 286 13.44 3.46 -8.13
C GLU A 286 13.36 4.81 -8.85
N THR A 287 14.42 5.20 -9.56
CA THR A 287 14.51 6.51 -10.23
C THR A 287 14.23 6.42 -11.74
N SER A 288 13.52 5.38 -12.19
CA SER A 288 13.14 5.24 -13.61
C SER A 288 12.02 6.21 -13.96
N GLN A 289 12.03 6.70 -15.20
CA GLN A 289 10.92 7.50 -15.79
C GLN A 289 9.82 6.60 -16.35
#